data_AF-X1DIM7-F1
#
_entry.id   AF-X1DIM7-F1
#
_cell.length_a   1.000
_cell.length_b   1.000
_cell.length_c   1.000
_cell.angle_alpha   90.00
_cell.angle_beta   90.00
_cell.angle_gamma   90.00
#
_symmetry.space_group_name_H-M   'P 1'
#
loop_
_entity.id
_entity.type
_entity.pdbx_description
1 polymer ?
#
loop_
_entity_poly.entity_id
_entity_poly.type
_entity_poly.pdbx_seq_one_letter_code
_entity_poly.pdbx_strand_id
1 'polypeptide(L)'
;IMQASKNGHLEVVKVLLGDERVDPSGQNNDVIRWASANGHSETVKFLLEDERVDPSVMYNWAIRWASEDGHMEVVALLLKDERVDPSAQCNEAIRWASKNGHLEVVKVLLGDERVDPSTRNNYSIRWASKNGHLEVVKVLLSDERVDPSTRNNEAIRWASKNGHLEVVKLLLDDKRVYPSVCENEAIRSASGNGFFHGMCVCVCI
;
A
#
# COMPACT_ATOMS: atom_id res chain seq x y z
N ILE A 1 8.21 -27.20 8.20
CA ILE A 1 6.95 -26.46 7.93
C ILE A 1 7.18 -25.17 7.15
N MET A 2 8.11 -24.29 7.56
CA MET A 2 8.41 -23.01 6.88
C MET A 2 8.54 -23.11 5.36
N GLN A 3 9.38 -24.01 4.83
CA GLN A 3 9.58 -24.14 3.39
C GLN A 3 8.31 -24.58 2.63
N ALA A 4 7.48 -25.41 3.27
CA ALA A 4 6.20 -25.82 2.71
C ALA A 4 5.23 -24.62 2.66
N SER A 5 5.16 -23.81 3.71
CA SER A 5 4.34 -22.60 3.75
C SER A 5 4.82 -21.54 2.75
N LYS A 6 6.14 -21.35 2.61
CA LYS A 6 6.74 -20.44 1.64
C LYS A 6 6.43 -20.81 0.18
N ASN A 7 6.28 -22.10 -0.11
CA ASN A 7 5.96 -22.61 -1.45
C ASN A 7 4.46 -22.93 -1.64
N GLY A 8 3.62 -22.64 -0.65
CA GLY A 8 2.17 -22.86 -0.73
C GLY A 8 1.76 -24.33 -0.76
N HIS A 9 2.59 -25.24 -0.25
CA HIS A 9 2.31 -26.68 -0.21
C HIS A 9 1.36 -27.01 0.95
N LEU A 10 0.10 -26.57 0.83
CA LEU A 10 -0.93 -26.68 1.87
C LEU A 10 -1.04 -28.08 2.46
N GLU A 11 -1.11 -29.12 1.63
CA GLU A 11 -1.26 -30.50 2.12
C GLU A 11 -0.06 -30.96 2.95
N VAL A 12 1.16 -30.51 2.62
CA VAL A 12 2.34 -30.76 3.44
C VAL A 12 2.26 -29.98 4.75
N VAL A 13 1.78 -28.73 4.73
CA VAL A 13 1.58 -27.93 5.94
C VAL A 13 0.57 -28.60 6.88
N LYS A 14 -0.57 -29.10 6.36
CA LYS A 14 -1.58 -29.83 7.13
C LYS A 14 -1.00 -31.08 7.79
N VAL A 15 -0.29 -31.91 7.03
CA VAL A 15 0.34 -33.14 7.57
C VAL A 15 1.35 -32.80 8.66
N LEU A 16 2.16 -31.76 8.48
CA LEU A 16 3.17 -31.36 9.46
C LEU A 16 2.54 -30.78 10.74
N LEU A 17 1.45 -30.00 10.65
CA LEU A 17 0.77 -29.44 11.82
C LEU A 17 -0.12 -30.44 12.55
N GLY A 18 -0.41 -31.60 11.95
CA GLY A 18 -1.03 -32.73 12.65
C GLY A 18 -0.10 -33.40 13.68
N ASP A 19 1.21 -33.12 13.65
CA ASP A 19 2.16 -33.58 14.66
C ASP A 19 2.35 -32.50 15.74
N GLU A 20 1.93 -32.79 16.98
CA GLU A 20 1.99 -31.85 18.11
C GLU A 20 3.40 -31.32 18.42
N ARG A 21 4.45 -32.03 17.97
CA ARG A 21 5.84 -31.60 18.16
C ARG A 21 6.23 -30.45 17.24
N VAL A 22 5.46 -30.18 16.20
CA VAL A 22 5.70 -29.08 15.26
C VAL A 22 5.04 -27.82 15.81
N ASP A 23 5.88 -26.84 16.14
CA ASP A 23 5.45 -25.52 16.59
C ASP A 23 5.43 -24.52 15.41
N PRO A 24 4.25 -24.03 14.99
CA PRO A 24 4.15 -23.00 13.96
C PRO A 24 4.55 -21.61 14.44
N SER A 25 4.63 -21.36 15.76
CA SER A 25 5.02 -20.05 16.29
C SER A 25 6.53 -19.78 16.23
N GLY A 26 7.31 -20.81 15.89
CA GLY A 26 8.77 -20.77 15.81
C GLY A 26 9.31 -19.65 14.92
N GLN A 27 10.49 -19.13 15.32
CA GLN A 27 11.22 -18.05 14.64
C GLN A 27 10.43 -16.72 14.50
N ASN A 28 9.47 -16.43 15.38
CA ASN A 28 8.57 -15.27 15.28
C ASN A 28 7.51 -15.44 14.17
N ASN A 29 6.83 -16.58 14.17
CA ASN A 29 5.72 -16.88 13.27
C ASN A 29 6.08 -16.77 11.78
N ASP A 30 7.29 -17.20 11.40
CA ASP A 30 7.80 -17.09 10.03
C ASP A 30 6.91 -17.78 9.00
N VAL A 31 6.23 -18.87 9.37
CA VAL A 31 5.35 -19.65 8.49
C VAL A 31 4.23 -18.80 7.88
N ILE A 32 3.52 -18.02 8.68
CA ILE A 32 2.43 -17.17 8.15
C ILE A 32 2.98 -15.98 7.37
N ARG A 33 4.12 -15.41 7.79
CA ARG A 33 4.75 -14.30 7.06
C ARG A 33 5.20 -14.71 5.66
N TRP A 34 5.87 -15.86 5.53
CA TRP A 34 6.31 -16.37 4.23
C TRP A 34 5.14 -16.80 3.34
N ALA A 35 4.12 -17.44 3.90
CA ALA A 35 2.90 -17.75 3.15
C ALA A 35 2.21 -16.46 2.65
N SER A 36 2.18 -15.42 3.49
CA SER A 36 1.56 -14.13 3.16
C SER A 36 2.33 -13.36 2.08
N ALA A 37 3.66 -13.30 2.19
CA ALA A 37 4.53 -12.65 1.20
C ALA A 37 4.50 -13.36 -0.18
N ASN A 38 4.23 -14.66 -0.22
CA ASN A 38 4.15 -15.41 -1.49
C ASN A 38 2.70 -15.58 -1.98
N GLY A 39 1.72 -14.94 -1.32
CA GLY A 39 0.33 -14.90 -1.80
C GLY A 39 -0.43 -16.21 -1.65
N HIS A 40 -0.01 -17.10 -0.76
CA HIS A 40 -0.63 -18.42 -0.60
C HIS A 40 -1.87 -18.35 0.30
N SER A 41 -2.95 -17.76 -0.21
CA SER A 41 -4.20 -17.48 0.52
C SER A 41 -4.77 -18.70 1.25
N GLU A 42 -4.84 -19.87 0.60
CA GLU A 42 -5.31 -21.10 1.24
C GLU A 42 -4.40 -21.57 2.39
N THR A 43 -3.09 -21.40 2.26
CA THR A 43 -2.15 -21.71 3.34
C THR A 43 -2.27 -20.71 4.49
N VAL A 44 -2.41 -19.42 4.19
CA VAL A 44 -2.63 -18.39 5.22
C VAL A 44 -3.93 -18.66 5.97
N LYS A 45 -5.02 -18.94 5.24
CA LYS A 45 -6.32 -19.26 5.82
C LYS A 45 -6.23 -20.44 6.79
N PHE A 46 -5.60 -21.54 6.37
CA PHE A 46 -5.41 -22.70 7.23
C PHE A 46 -4.53 -22.39 8.45
N LEU A 47 -3.45 -21.62 8.28
CA LEU A 47 -2.57 -21.23 9.39
C LEU A 47 -3.29 -20.35 10.42
N LEU A 48 -4.20 -19.47 9.99
CA LEU A 48 -4.97 -18.60 10.89
C LEU A 48 -5.98 -19.37 11.77
N GLU A 49 -6.37 -20.59 11.38
CA GLU A 49 -7.22 -21.47 12.21
C GLU A 49 -6.48 -22.05 13.42
N ASP A 50 -5.14 -22.02 13.42
CA ASP A 50 -4.31 -22.47 14.54
C ASP A 50 -4.02 -21.31 15.50
N GLU A 51 -4.50 -21.42 16.74
CA GLU A 51 -4.34 -20.38 17.77
C GLU A 51 -2.87 -20.07 18.10
N ARG A 52 -1.94 -21.01 17.84
CA ARG A 52 -0.51 -20.83 18.06
C ARG A 52 0.10 -19.87 17.03
N VAL A 53 -0.54 -19.69 15.88
CA VAL A 53 -0.09 -18.77 14.84
C VAL A 53 -0.56 -17.37 15.17
N ASP A 54 0.37 -16.44 15.40
CA ASP A 54 0.07 -15.03 15.64
C ASP A 54 0.49 -14.18 14.42
N PRO A 55 -0.47 -13.65 13.63
CA PRO A 55 -0.17 -12.81 12.46
C PRO A 55 0.31 -11.39 12.81
N SER A 56 0.19 -10.97 14.08
CA SER A 56 0.54 -9.61 14.55
C SER A 56 2.04 -9.43 14.83
N VAL A 57 2.77 -10.54 14.89
CA VAL A 57 4.19 -10.60 15.23
C VAL A 57 5.05 -9.76 14.26
N MET A 58 6.14 -9.21 14.80
CA MET A 58 7.07 -8.32 14.08
C MET A 58 6.38 -7.10 13.46
N TYR A 59 5.50 -6.47 14.22
CA TYR A 59 4.73 -5.29 13.81
C TYR A 59 3.89 -5.57 12.56
N ASN A 60 3.08 -6.63 12.62
CA ASN A 60 2.13 -7.03 11.57
C ASN A 60 2.82 -7.21 10.21
N TRP A 61 3.96 -7.91 10.17
CA TRP A 61 4.69 -8.09 8.91
C TRP A 61 3.91 -8.88 7.86
N ALA A 62 3.07 -9.83 8.29
CA ALA A 62 2.27 -10.64 7.37
C ALA A 62 1.42 -9.78 6.43
N ILE A 63 0.64 -8.83 6.98
CA ILE A 63 -0.20 -7.95 6.18
C ILE A 63 0.63 -6.91 5.40
N ARG A 64 1.75 -6.44 5.96
CA ARG A 64 2.63 -5.47 5.29
C ARG A 64 3.28 -6.07 4.05
N TRP A 65 3.83 -7.28 4.12
CA TRP A 65 4.43 -7.97 2.96
C TRP A 65 3.37 -8.38 1.94
N ALA A 66 2.23 -8.91 2.39
CA ALA A 66 1.12 -9.19 1.48
C ALA A 66 0.66 -7.93 0.74
N SER A 67 0.67 -6.77 1.41
CA SER A 67 0.32 -5.49 0.79
C SER A 67 1.40 -4.93 -0.13
N GLU A 68 2.67 -5.13 0.21
CA GLU A 68 3.81 -4.75 -0.61
C GLU A 68 3.87 -5.54 -1.92
N ASP A 69 3.54 -6.83 -1.89
CA ASP A 69 3.60 -7.72 -3.05
C ASP A 69 2.25 -7.83 -3.81
N GLY A 70 1.19 -7.18 -3.31
CA GLY A 70 -0.08 -7.05 -4.01
C GLY A 70 -1.07 -8.21 -3.82
N HIS A 71 -0.89 -9.03 -2.79
CA HIS A 71 -1.70 -10.24 -2.53
C HIS A 71 -3.03 -9.89 -1.86
N MET A 72 -3.98 -9.37 -2.65
CA MET A 72 -5.29 -8.88 -2.18
C MET A 72 -6.07 -9.91 -1.35
N GLU A 73 -6.13 -11.17 -1.77
CA GLU A 73 -6.83 -12.23 -1.03
C GLU A 73 -6.22 -12.46 0.36
N VAL A 74 -4.89 -12.46 0.46
CA VAL A 74 -4.19 -12.62 1.74
C VAL A 74 -4.47 -11.42 2.65
N VAL A 75 -4.40 -10.19 2.12
CA VAL A 75 -4.73 -8.98 2.89
C VAL A 75 -6.16 -9.04 3.41
N ALA A 76 -7.12 -9.43 2.56
CA ALA A 76 -8.52 -9.56 2.96
C ALA A 76 -8.76 -10.65 4.02
N LEU A 77 -7.99 -11.74 3.99
CA LEU A 77 -8.02 -12.77 5.04
C LEU A 77 -7.44 -12.25 6.35
N LEU A 78 -6.28 -11.60 6.31
CA LEU A 78 -5.60 -11.06 7.49
C LEU A 78 -6.43 -9.96 8.18
N LEU A 79 -7.11 -9.09 7.43
CA LEU A 79 -7.96 -8.05 8.02
C LEU A 79 -9.15 -8.58 8.81
N LYS A 80 -9.62 -9.80 8.51
CA LYS A 80 -10.70 -10.46 9.25
C LYS A 80 -10.24 -11.02 10.61
N ASP A 81 -8.93 -11.17 10.80
CA ASP A 81 -8.37 -11.61 12.07
C ASP A 81 -8.20 -10.40 13.00
N GLU A 82 -8.88 -10.43 14.15
CA GLU A 82 -8.90 -9.32 15.12
C GLU A 82 -7.51 -9.00 15.69
N ARG A 83 -6.57 -9.95 15.64
CA ARG A 83 -5.20 -9.77 16.13
C ARG A 83 -4.38 -8.89 15.18
N VAL A 84 -4.76 -8.79 13.91
CA VAL A 84 -4.04 -7.99 12.92
C VAL A 84 -4.39 -6.53 13.05
N ASP A 85 -3.38 -5.69 13.22
CA ASP A 85 -3.48 -4.23 13.18
C ASP A 85 -2.95 -3.70 11.84
N PRO A 86 -3.82 -3.30 10.90
CA PRO A 86 -3.40 -2.74 9.60
C PRO A 86 -2.80 -1.33 9.71
N SER A 87 -2.95 -0.66 10.86
CA SER A 87 -2.40 0.67 11.14
C SER A 87 -0.94 0.62 11.62
N ALA A 88 -0.40 -0.58 11.84
CA ALA A 88 0.95 -0.81 12.33
C ALA A 88 2.01 -0.08 11.49
N GLN A 89 3.05 0.40 12.19
CA GLN A 89 4.17 1.15 11.60
C GLN A 89 3.70 2.37 10.77
N CYS A 90 2.75 3.13 11.30
CA CYS A 90 2.16 4.29 10.60
C CYS A 90 1.52 3.86 9.28
N ASN A 91 0.56 2.93 9.32
CA ASN A 91 -0.18 2.42 8.18
C ASN A 91 0.73 1.96 7.04
N GLU A 92 1.76 1.17 7.37
CA GLU A 92 2.77 0.79 6.40
C GLU A 92 2.21 -0.08 5.26
N ALA A 93 1.19 -0.90 5.54
CA ALA A 93 0.52 -1.74 4.56
C ALA A 93 -0.01 -0.92 3.36
N ILE A 94 -0.81 0.12 3.61
CA ILE A 94 -1.37 0.97 2.54
C ILE A 94 -0.29 1.81 1.87
N ARG A 95 0.77 2.21 2.60
CA ARG A 95 1.89 2.97 2.02
C ARG A 95 2.66 2.13 0.98
N TRP A 96 2.94 0.86 1.27
CA TRP A 96 3.61 -0.04 0.31
C TRP A 96 2.72 -0.39 -0.87
N ALA A 97 1.46 -0.75 -0.62
CA ALA A 97 0.48 -1.01 -1.68
C ALA A 97 0.35 0.19 -2.63
N SER A 98 0.30 1.41 -2.08
CA SER A 98 0.21 2.64 -2.85
C SER A 98 1.49 2.92 -3.65
N LYS A 99 2.65 2.67 -3.04
CA LYS A 99 3.97 2.84 -3.68
C LYS A 99 4.15 1.89 -4.85
N ASN A 100 3.66 0.65 -4.77
CA ASN A 100 3.83 -0.36 -5.81
C ASN A 100 2.65 -0.43 -6.79
N GLY A 101 1.61 0.37 -6.59
CA GLY A 101 0.50 0.48 -7.53
C GLY A 101 -0.57 -0.61 -7.38
N HIS A 102 -0.63 -1.30 -6.24
CA HIS A 102 -1.59 -2.37 -5.98
C HIS A 102 -2.97 -1.82 -5.64
N LEU A 103 -3.67 -1.31 -6.66
CA LEU A 103 -4.99 -0.67 -6.57
C LEU A 103 -5.99 -1.44 -5.70
N GLU A 104 -6.10 -2.73 -5.96
CA GLU A 104 -7.07 -3.59 -5.29
C GLU A 104 -6.76 -3.80 -3.80
N VAL A 105 -5.48 -3.90 -3.44
CA VAL A 105 -5.05 -3.92 -2.03
C VAL A 105 -5.37 -2.58 -1.36
N VAL A 106 -5.11 -1.46 -2.04
CA VAL A 106 -5.41 -0.12 -1.50
C VAL A 106 -6.92 0.02 -1.22
N LYS A 107 -7.79 -0.43 -2.13
CA LYS A 107 -9.25 -0.41 -1.91
C LYS A 107 -9.66 -1.24 -0.69
N VAL A 108 -9.12 -2.46 -0.57
CA VAL A 108 -9.41 -3.35 0.57
C VAL A 108 -8.96 -2.72 1.89
N LEU A 109 -7.75 -2.13 1.93
CA LEU A 109 -7.25 -1.46 3.13
C LEU A 109 -8.05 -0.20 3.49
N LEU A 110 -8.45 0.61 2.52
CA LEU A 110 -9.28 1.80 2.77
C LEU A 110 -10.69 1.45 3.27
N GLY A 111 -11.17 0.24 2.99
CA GLY A 111 -12.43 -0.26 3.54
C GLY A 111 -12.37 -0.60 5.03
N ASP A 112 -11.18 -0.67 5.62
CA ASP A 112 -10.99 -0.91 7.06
C ASP A 112 -10.83 0.42 7.80
N GLU A 113 -11.71 0.65 8.79
CA GLU A 113 -11.74 1.92 9.55
C GLU A 113 -10.46 2.21 10.34
N ARG A 114 -9.68 1.17 10.66
CA ARG A 114 -8.41 1.31 11.39
C ARG A 114 -7.31 1.91 10.52
N VAL A 115 -7.47 1.87 9.19
CA VAL A 115 -6.49 2.38 8.24
C VAL A 115 -6.65 3.89 8.07
N ASP A 116 -5.57 4.62 8.31
CA ASP A 116 -5.48 6.07 8.05
C ASP A 116 -4.49 6.36 6.90
N PRO A 117 -4.98 6.71 5.69
CA PRO A 117 -4.14 7.00 4.53
C PRO A 117 -3.40 8.35 4.64
N SER A 118 -3.75 9.20 5.60
CA SER A 118 -3.16 10.54 5.80
C SER A 118 -1.83 10.51 6.57
N THR A 119 -1.48 9.35 7.15
CA THR A 119 -0.27 9.21 7.96
C THR A 119 1.03 9.56 7.23
N ARG A 120 2.03 9.98 8.03
CA ARG A 120 3.35 10.45 7.55
C ARG A 120 3.26 11.55 6.49
N ASN A 121 2.34 12.49 6.66
CA ASN A 121 2.05 13.57 5.71
C ASN A 121 1.61 13.01 4.35
N ASN A 122 0.53 12.24 4.36
CA ASN A 122 -0.10 11.64 3.18
C ASN A 122 0.91 10.87 2.32
N TYR A 123 1.73 10.04 2.97
CA TYR A 123 2.83 9.35 2.30
C TYR A 123 2.34 8.46 1.15
N SER A 124 1.17 7.84 1.33
CA SER A 124 0.50 6.94 0.38
C SER A 124 0.28 7.62 -0.98
N ILE A 125 -0.39 8.78 -1.01
CA ILE A 125 -0.69 9.48 -2.26
C ILE A 125 0.58 10.03 -2.90
N ARG A 126 1.53 10.56 -2.11
CA ARG A 126 2.78 11.10 -2.68
C ARG A 126 3.58 10.04 -3.42
N TRP A 127 3.69 8.81 -2.88
CA TRP A 127 4.42 7.74 -3.57
C TRP A 127 3.67 7.19 -4.78
N ALA A 128 2.35 7.04 -4.67
CA ALA A 128 1.52 6.71 -5.82
C ALA A 128 1.71 7.75 -6.95
N SER A 129 1.75 9.04 -6.60
CA SER A 129 1.99 10.12 -7.56
C SER A 129 3.40 10.11 -8.13
N LYS A 130 4.43 9.87 -7.30
CA LYS A 130 5.83 9.78 -7.72
C LYS A 130 6.08 8.65 -8.73
N ASN A 131 5.38 7.54 -8.58
CA ASN A 131 5.51 6.36 -9.44
C ASN A 131 4.45 6.28 -10.55
N GLY A 132 3.57 7.29 -10.64
CA GLY A 132 2.60 7.40 -11.75
C GLY A 132 1.39 6.47 -11.66
N HIS A 133 1.07 5.96 -10.46
CA HIS A 133 -0.06 5.05 -10.25
C HIS A 133 -1.40 5.80 -10.23
N LEU A 134 -1.87 6.22 -11.41
CA LEU A 134 -3.05 7.06 -11.60
C LEU A 134 -4.29 6.54 -10.85
N GLU A 135 -4.64 5.27 -11.02
CA GLU A 135 -5.85 4.71 -10.40
C GLU A 135 -5.75 4.65 -8.87
N VAL A 136 -4.56 4.43 -8.32
CA VAL A 136 -4.32 4.51 -6.87
C VAL A 136 -4.50 5.95 -6.38
N VAL A 137 -3.97 6.93 -7.12
CA VAL A 137 -4.14 8.35 -6.76
C VAL A 137 -5.62 8.74 -6.78
N LYS A 138 -6.40 8.30 -7.79
CA LYS A 138 -7.85 8.53 -7.84
C LYS A 138 -8.57 7.98 -6.60
N VAL A 139 -8.29 6.71 -6.25
CA VAL A 139 -8.91 6.07 -5.08
C VAL A 139 -8.50 6.78 -3.79
N LEU A 140 -7.22 7.14 -3.63
CA LEU A 140 -6.78 7.88 -2.44
C LEU A 140 -7.42 9.27 -2.35
N LEU A 141 -7.58 9.99 -3.46
CA LEU A 141 -8.24 11.31 -3.47
C LEU A 141 -9.73 11.25 -3.15
N SER A 142 -10.37 10.08 -3.34
CA SER A 142 -11.77 9.88 -2.96
C SER A 142 -11.97 9.74 -1.44
N ASP A 143 -10.90 9.50 -0.68
CA ASP A 143 -10.92 9.50 0.78
C ASP A 143 -10.69 10.92 1.31
N GLU A 144 -11.68 11.46 2.05
CA GLU A 144 -11.66 12.84 2.56
C GLU A 144 -10.48 13.14 3.49
N ARG A 145 -9.91 12.12 4.12
CA ARG A 145 -8.76 12.25 5.02
C ARG A 145 -7.47 12.54 4.25
N VAL A 146 -7.42 12.22 2.96
CA VAL A 146 -6.22 12.41 2.14
C VAL A 146 -6.11 13.86 1.71
N ASP A 147 -5.00 14.49 2.07
CA ASP A 147 -4.64 15.85 1.65
C ASP A 147 -3.45 15.84 0.65
N PRO A 148 -3.71 16.06 -0.66
CA PRO A 148 -2.68 16.09 -1.68
C PRO A 148 -1.76 17.32 -1.59
N SER A 149 -2.13 18.34 -0.80
CA SER A 149 -1.38 19.59 -0.67
C SER A 149 -0.22 19.54 0.35
N THR A 150 -0.13 18.44 1.09
CA THR A 150 0.90 18.26 2.12
C THR A 150 2.33 18.39 1.60
N ARG A 151 3.21 18.87 2.49
CA ARG A 151 4.63 19.16 2.22
C ARG A 151 4.83 20.05 0.98
N ASN A 152 4.05 21.12 0.89
CA ASN A 152 4.10 22.09 -0.20
C ASN A 152 3.84 21.40 -1.55
N ASN A 153 2.70 20.71 -1.65
CA ASN A 153 2.23 20.02 -2.86
C ASN A 153 3.26 18.99 -3.38
N GLU A 154 3.86 18.20 -2.49
CA GLU A 154 4.92 17.27 -2.86
C GLU A 154 4.43 16.18 -3.83
N ALA A 155 3.16 15.75 -3.71
CA ALA A 155 2.56 14.76 -4.61
C ALA A 155 2.63 15.19 -6.09
N ILE A 156 2.16 16.40 -6.41
CA ILE A 156 2.19 16.94 -7.78
C ILE A 156 3.62 17.26 -8.22
N ARG A 157 4.47 17.80 -7.32
CA ARG A 157 5.88 18.05 -7.64
C ARG A 157 6.62 16.78 -8.05
N TRP A 158 6.39 15.68 -7.33
CA TRP A 158 6.98 14.38 -7.66
C TRP A 158 6.39 13.81 -8.95
N ALA A 159 5.08 13.89 -9.18
CA ALA A 159 4.47 13.49 -10.44
C ALA A 159 5.06 14.26 -11.64
N SER A 160 5.18 15.59 -11.52
CA SER A 160 5.78 16.46 -12.55
C SER A 160 7.24 16.13 -12.82
N LYS A 161 8.04 15.94 -11.76
CA LYS A 161 9.47 15.63 -11.89
C LYS A 161 9.71 14.30 -12.61
N ASN A 162 8.82 13.32 -12.43
CA ASN A 162 8.91 12.00 -13.07
C ASN A 162 8.10 11.90 -14.38
N GLY A 163 7.48 13.00 -14.84
CA GLY A 163 6.77 13.04 -16.13
C GLY A 163 5.40 12.35 -16.15
N HIS A 164 4.77 12.14 -15.00
CA HIS A 164 3.46 11.49 -14.89
C HIS A 164 2.31 12.45 -15.20
N LEU A 165 2.16 12.83 -16.47
CA LEU A 165 1.22 13.85 -16.96
C LEU A 165 -0.22 13.64 -16.47
N GLU A 166 -0.75 12.43 -16.57
CA GLU A 166 -2.15 12.15 -16.18
C GLU A 166 -2.37 12.29 -14.67
N VAL A 167 -1.36 11.97 -13.86
CA VAL A 167 -1.41 12.22 -12.41
C VAL A 167 -1.35 13.71 -12.11
N VAL A 168 -0.51 14.46 -12.83
CA VAL A 168 -0.43 15.93 -12.68
C VAL A 168 -1.77 16.59 -13.00
N LYS A 169 -2.41 16.22 -14.12
CA LYS A 169 -3.74 16.71 -14.50
C LYS A 169 -4.77 16.41 -13.40
N LEU A 170 -4.82 15.15 -12.95
CA LEU A 170 -5.73 14.74 -11.88
C LEU A 170 -5.53 15.55 -10.58
N LEU A 171 -4.27 15.81 -10.19
CA LEU A 171 -3.97 16.58 -8.99
C LEU A 171 -4.28 18.08 -9.15
N LEU A 172 -4.17 18.64 -10.36
CA LEU A 172 -4.55 20.03 -10.64
C LEU A 172 -6.08 20.25 -10.61
N ASP A 173 -6.85 19.20 -10.89
CA ASP A 173 -8.31 19.25 -10.79
C ASP A 173 -8.78 19.26 -9.31
N ASP A 174 -7.92 18.89 -8.35
CA ASP A 174 -8.21 18.98 -6.92
C ASP A 174 -8.02 20.41 -6.40
N LYS A 175 -9.10 21.00 -5.87
CA LYS A 175 -9.17 22.38 -5.38
C LYS A 175 -8.17 22.71 -4.27
N ARG A 176 -7.65 21.69 -3.56
CA ARG A 176 -6.68 21.86 -2.48
C ARG A 176 -5.27 22.06 -3.00
N VAL A 177 -5.00 21.73 -4.26
CA VAL A 177 -3.67 21.81 -4.86
C VAL A 177 -3.50 23.16 -5.56
N TYR A 178 -2.58 23.97 -5.02
CA TYR A 178 -2.24 25.27 -5.59
C TYR A 178 -0.94 25.19 -6.42
N PRO A 179 -0.99 25.33 -7.76
CA PRO A 179 0.20 25.19 -8.60
C PRO A 179 1.28 26.26 -8.36
N SER A 180 0.92 27.38 -7.73
CA SER A 180 1.81 28.51 -7.42
C SER A 180 2.77 28.28 -6.25
N VAL A 181 2.59 27.20 -5.49
CA VAL A 181 3.47 26.86 -4.36
C VAL A 181 4.89 26.55 -4.86
N CYS A 182 5.90 26.95 -4.08
CA CYS A 182 7.32 26.78 -4.41
C CYS A 182 7.69 27.36 -5.80
N GLU A 183 7.34 28.62 -6.08
CA GLU A 183 7.72 29.31 -7.33
C GLU A 183 7.31 28.57 -8.62
N ASN A 184 6.13 27.96 -8.62
CA ASN A 184 5.64 27.14 -9.73
C ASN A 184 6.55 25.94 -10.06
N GLU A 185 7.31 25.40 -9.10
CA GLU A 185 8.27 24.30 -9.34
C GLU A 185 7.62 23.09 -10.02
N ALA A 186 6.39 22.74 -9.62
CA ALA A 186 5.64 21.65 -10.23
C ALA A 186 5.40 21.90 -11.74
N ILE A 187 5.07 23.14 -12.12
CA ILE A 187 4.88 23.53 -13.53
C ILE A 187 6.23 23.61 -14.25
N ARG A 188 7.24 24.25 -13.65
CA ARG A 188 8.58 24.39 -14.23
C ARG A 188 9.25 23.05 -14.51
N SER A 189 9.12 22.11 -13.58
CA SER A 189 9.67 20.75 -13.71
C SER A 189 8.95 19.96 -14.80
N ALA A 190 7.64 20.14 -14.92
CA ALA A 190 6.83 19.63 -16.01
C ALA A 190 7.30 20.16 -17.38
N SER A 191 7.47 21.49 -17.51
CA SER A 191 7.90 22.14 -18.76
C SER A 191 9.36 21.86 -19.14
N GLY A 192 10.28 21.83 -18.17
CA GLY A 192 11.72 21.67 -18.40
C GLY A 192 12.12 20.29 -18.90
N ASN A 193 11.31 19.27 -18.64
CA ASN A 193 11.53 17.92 -19.14
C ASN A 193 10.86 17.64 -20.51
N GLY A 194 10.27 18.66 -21.15
CA GLY A 194 9.65 18.54 -22.47
C GLY A 194 8.27 17.86 -22.48
N PHE A 195 7.69 17.54 -21.32
CA PHE A 195 6.44 16.76 -21.22
C PHE A 195 5.15 17.56 -21.54
N PHE A 196 5.23 18.88 -21.63
CA PHE A 196 4.06 19.77 -21.75
C PHE A 196 4.19 20.73 -22.95
N HIS A 197 4.46 20.21 -24.15
CA HIS A 197 4.14 20.93 -25.39
C HIS A 197 2.62 20.85 -25.64
N GLY A 198 1.82 21.65 -24.93
CA GLY A 198 0.37 21.73 -25.21
C GLY A 198 -0.54 22.06 -24.03
N MET A 199 -0.04 22.06 -22.79
CA MET A 199 -0.82 22.64 -21.69
C MET A 199 -0.66 24.16 -21.72
N CYS A 200 -1.62 24.81 -22.38
CA CYS A 200 -1.93 26.20 -22.13
C CYS A 200 -2.45 26.27 -20.68
N VAL A 201 -1.54 26.33 -19.71
CA VAL A 201 -1.90 26.59 -18.33
C VAL A 201 -2.34 28.05 -18.31
N CYS A 202 -3.64 28.30 -18.44
CA CYS A 202 -4.24 29.58 -18.06
C CYS A 202 -4.03 29.73 -16.55
N VAL A 203 -2.81 30.08 -16.15
CA VAL A 203 -2.55 30.70 -14.86
C VAL A 203 -3.12 32.10 -15.02
N CYS A 204 -4.36 32.30 -14.61
CA CYS A 204 -4.84 33.64 -14.29
C CYS A 204 -3.95 34.15 -13.16
N ILE A 205 -2.97 34.98 -13.53
CA ILE A 205 -2.16 35.83 -12.64
C ILE A 205 -3.10 36.84 -11.97
#